data_AF-A0AAV8YND1-F1
#
_entry.id   AF-A0AAV8YND1-F1
#
_cell.length_a   1.000
_cell.length_b   1.000
_cell.length_c   1.000
_cell.angle_alpha   90.00
_cell.angle_beta   90.00
_cell.angle_gamma   90.00
#
_symmetry.space_group_name_H-M   'P 1'
#
loop_
_entity.id
_entity.type
_entity.pdbx_description
1 polymer ?
#
loop_
_entity_poly.entity_id
_entity_poly.type
_entity_poly.pdbx_seq_one_letter_code
_entity_poly.pdbx_strand_id
1 'polypeptide(L)'
;MSSMEEMNNFSIQQESLGKQLAQILTNAKKDSTSRKTEGYISSRLASIEDIWKNVNKNHAKIRTLDVPQHSYIQMNYYSQIQLKYEEAKKYLQDCPKATTLITNEASDEDANQPHVATADPNNDDMQIKRQRHRMQELDQIVQLIDKELLETKPRKRYELLLERISYQWSSIQALHEEIMIHETSFQSDYFGDDEYQKIGQQFENAVTNLSSKIDAASSIPDTVKPNLKLPAISIPFFDGNYEHWPTFNGTFLKLIHSNIFLSKVEKMQYLKSHVRGEPNRMIQHLQITDVNYDAAWELLKKRYENSGYTSNTRGVHN
;
A
#
# COMPACT_ATOMS: atom_id res chain seq x y z
N MET A 1 -46.20 -1.74 18.33
CA MET A 1 -45.44 -2.44 19.40
C MET A 1 -45.82 -1.81 20.73
N SER A 2 -45.73 -2.55 21.84
CA SER A 2 -45.99 -1.98 23.17
C SER A 2 -44.83 -1.06 23.59
N SER A 3 -45.08 0.01 24.37
CA SER A 3 -44.01 0.87 24.90
C SER A 3 -42.95 0.08 25.67
N MET A 4 -43.34 -1.02 26.33
CA MET A 4 -42.43 -1.94 27.02
C MET A 4 -41.53 -2.72 26.04
N GLU A 5 -42.05 -3.10 24.87
CA GLU A 5 -41.31 -3.83 23.84
C GLU A 5 -40.28 -2.93 23.14
N GLU A 6 -40.67 -1.70 22.83
CA GLU A 6 -39.74 -0.69 22.30
C GLU A 6 -38.66 -0.31 23.33
N MET A 7 -39.02 -0.21 24.61
CA MET A 7 -38.07 0.02 25.70
C MET A 7 -37.04 -1.10 25.79
N ASN A 8 -37.47 -2.36 25.74
CA ASN A 8 -36.56 -3.51 25.75
C ASN A 8 -35.59 -3.46 24.57
N ASN A 9 -36.09 -3.15 23.37
CA ASN A 9 -35.25 -3.05 22.18
C ASN A 9 -34.20 -1.94 22.29
N PHE A 10 -34.58 -0.73 22.72
CA PHE A 10 -33.61 0.34 22.91
C PHE A 10 -32.65 0.03 24.06
N SER A 11 -33.08 -0.63 25.13
CA SER A 11 -32.21 -1.06 26.22
C SER A 11 -31.14 -2.04 25.73
N ILE A 12 -31.50 -3.03 24.92
CA ILE A 12 -30.55 -3.98 24.33
C ILE A 12 -29.54 -3.24 23.43
N GLN A 13 -30.02 -2.30 22.60
CA GLN A 13 -29.14 -1.48 21.76
C GLN A 13 -28.18 -0.64 22.62
N GLN A 14 -28.65 -0.05 23.71
CA GLN A 14 -27.80 0.70 24.64
C GLN A 14 -26.75 -0.19 25.31
N GLU A 15 -27.11 -1.42 25.68
CA GLU A 15 -26.15 -2.38 26.23
C GLU A 15 -25.05 -2.70 25.21
N SER A 16 -25.43 -2.95 23.96
CA SER A 16 -24.50 -3.19 22.85
C SER A 16 -23.56 -2.00 22.63
N LEU A 17 -24.10 -0.78 22.52
CA LEU A 17 -23.32 0.45 22.34
C LEU A 17 -22.34 0.68 23.52
N GLY A 18 -22.80 0.46 24.75
CA GLY A 18 -21.96 0.55 25.94
C GLY A 18 -20.82 -0.47 25.98
N LYS A 19 -21.06 -1.70 25.49
CA LYS A 19 -20.00 -2.73 25.35
C LYS A 19 -18.97 -2.36 24.29
N GLN A 20 -19.40 -1.89 23.11
CA GLN A 20 -18.52 -1.44 22.04
C GLN A 20 -17.58 -0.30 22.52
N LEU A 21 -18.15 0.70 23.20
CA LEU A 21 -17.40 1.80 23.79
C LEU A 21 -16.33 1.32 24.78
N ALA A 22 -16.71 0.43 25.70
CA ALA A 22 -15.80 -0.13 26.69
C ALA A 22 -14.67 -0.96 26.04
N GLN A 23 -14.97 -1.65 24.94
CA GLN A 23 -14.00 -2.44 24.20
C GLN A 23 -12.98 -1.57 23.48
N ILE A 24 -13.43 -0.49 22.83
CA ILE A 24 -12.53 0.49 22.19
C ILE A 24 -11.52 1.03 23.20
N LEU A 25 -11.99 1.43 24.38
CA LEU A 25 -11.11 1.92 25.44
C LEU A 25 -10.13 0.84 25.93
N THR A 26 -10.61 -0.38 26.12
CA THR A 26 -9.77 -1.51 26.56
C THR A 26 -8.67 -1.82 25.54
N ASN A 27 -9.01 -1.85 24.26
CA ASN A 27 -8.07 -2.10 23.17
C ASN A 27 -7.03 -0.97 23.08
N ALA A 28 -7.47 0.29 23.11
CA ALA A 28 -6.57 1.43 23.08
C ALA A 28 -5.62 1.48 24.31
N LYS A 29 -6.04 0.95 25.45
CA LYS A 29 -5.18 0.76 26.64
C LYS A 29 -4.12 -0.32 26.45
N LYS A 30 -4.47 -1.43 25.78
CA LYS A 30 -3.58 -2.57 25.52
C LYS A 30 -2.61 -2.36 24.35
N ASP A 31 -3.00 -1.56 23.37
CA ASP A 31 -2.20 -1.34 22.16
C ASP A 31 -0.83 -0.69 22.47
N SER A 32 0.19 -1.17 21.78
CA SER A 32 1.57 -0.70 21.90
C SER A 32 1.70 0.77 21.49
N THR A 33 2.69 1.47 22.06
CA THR A 33 2.94 2.88 21.76
C THR A 33 3.16 3.13 20.27
N SER A 34 3.81 2.20 19.56
CA SER A 34 4.03 2.26 18.11
C SER A 34 2.75 2.29 17.26
N ARG A 35 1.66 1.68 17.73
CA ARG A 35 0.36 1.64 17.03
C ARG A 35 -0.45 2.91 17.22
N LYS A 36 -0.16 3.71 18.25
CA LYS A 36 -0.89 4.94 18.61
C LYS A 36 -0.44 6.12 17.73
N THR A 37 -0.57 5.95 16.43
CA THR A 37 -0.33 7.01 15.44
C THR A 37 -1.46 8.05 15.50
N GLU A 38 -1.25 9.21 14.87
CA GLU A 38 -2.28 10.24 14.77
C GLU A 38 -3.55 9.76 14.06
N GLY A 39 -3.40 8.95 12.99
CA GLY A 39 -4.52 8.35 12.28
C GLY A 39 -5.30 7.35 13.15
N TYR A 40 -4.59 6.50 13.90
CA TYR A 40 -5.21 5.56 14.84
C TYR A 40 -6.06 6.29 15.91
N ILE A 41 -5.47 7.31 16.55
CA ILE A 41 -6.14 8.08 17.61
C ILE A 41 -7.37 8.81 17.04
N SER A 42 -7.22 9.45 15.88
CA SER A 42 -8.30 10.19 15.21
C SER A 42 -9.46 9.26 14.84
N SER A 43 -9.16 8.07 14.32
CA SER A 43 -10.18 7.05 14.01
C SER A 43 -10.94 6.61 15.25
N ARG A 44 -10.24 6.26 16.34
CA ARG A 44 -10.89 5.83 17.60
C ARG A 44 -11.73 6.94 18.24
N LEU A 45 -11.28 8.20 18.16
CA LEU A 45 -12.07 9.35 18.59
C LEU A 45 -13.36 9.46 17.79
N ALA A 46 -13.29 9.35 16.46
CA ALA A 46 -14.48 9.38 15.60
C ALA A 46 -15.46 8.24 15.95
N SER A 47 -14.96 7.02 16.17
CA SER A 47 -15.80 5.87 16.55
C SER A 47 -16.54 6.10 17.87
N ILE A 48 -15.85 6.58 18.92
CA ILE A 48 -16.53 6.81 20.21
C ILE A 48 -17.52 7.97 20.13
N GLU A 49 -17.29 8.97 19.27
CA GLU A 49 -18.24 10.07 19.06
C GLU A 49 -19.51 9.61 18.33
N ASP A 50 -19.40 8.74 17.33
CA ASP A 50 -20.58 8.17 16.67
C ASP A 50 -21.39 7.26 17.61
N ILE A 51 -20.71 6.40 18.38
CA ILE A 51 -21.36 5.60 19.42
C ILE A 51 -22.11 6.52 20.40
N TRP A 52 -21.47 7.59 20.87
CA TRP A 52 -22.09 8.51 21.81
C TRP A 52 -23.31 9.23 21.21
N LYS A 53 -23.24 9.63 19.93
CA LYS A 53 -24.37 10.20 19.20
C LYS A 53 -25.55 9.22 19.15
N ASN A 54 -25.29 7.94 18.88
CA ASN A 54 -26.32 6.90 18.85
C ASN A 54 -26.90 6.60 20.24
N VAL A 55 -26.06 6.56 21.28
CA VAL A 55 -26.50 6.44 22.69
C VAL A 55 -27.46 7.58 23.04
N ASN A 56 -27.12 8.83 22.70
CA ASN A 56 -27.97 9.98 22.96
C ASN A 56 -29.30 9.93 22.19
N LYS A 57 -29.25 9.55 20.91
CA LYS A 57 -30.43 9.38 20.07
C LYS A 57 -31.38 8.32 20.64
N ASN A 58 -30.85 7.18 21.05
CA ASN A 58 -31.63 6.11 21.67
C ASN A 58 -32.17 6.54 23.04
N HIS A 59 -31.37 7.24 23.84
CA HIS A 59 -31.79 7.71 25.16
C HIS A 59 -32.92 8.73 25.08
N ALA A 60 -32.88 9.63 24.08
CA ALA A 60 -33.97 10.57 23.82
C ALA A 60 -35.29 9.84 23.53
N LYS A 61 -35.26 8.75 22.74
CA LYS A 61 -36.44 7.91 22.48
C LYS A 61 -36.90 7.13 23.71
N ILE A 62 -35.96 6.58 24.49
CA ILE A 62 -36.27 5.90 25.76
C ILE A 62 -37.06 6.82 26.69
N ARG A 63 -36.67 8.10 26.78
CA ARG A 63 -37.36 9.10 27.61
C ARG A 63 -38.80 9.37 27.16
N THR A 64 -39.14 9.17 25.89
CA THR A 64 -40.51 9.37 25.40
C THR A 64 -41.44 8.18 25.67
N LEU A 65 -40.90 7.00 26.04
CA LEU A 65 -41.69 5.78 26.24
C LEU A 65 -42.35 5.69 27.63
N ASP A 66 -41.94 6.53 28.59
CA ASP A 66 -42.46 6.62 29.96
C ASP A 66 -42.61 5.26 30.69
N VAL A 67 -41.51 4.48 30.72
CA VAL A 67 -41.46 3.19 31.43
C VAL A 67 -40.47 3.26 32.61
N PRO A 68 -40.80 4.01 33.69
CA PRO A 68 -39.86 4.32 34.78
C PRO A 68 -39.39 3.10 35.57
N GLN A 69 -40.15 2.00 35.54
CA GLN A 69 -39.81 0.75 36.23
C GLN A 69 -38.81 -0.12 35.46
N HIS A 70 -38.43 0.25 34.24
CA HIS A 70 -37.49 -0.54 33.46
C HIS A 70 -36.07 -0.47 34.05
N SER A 71 -35.37 -1.61 34.04
CA SER A 71 -34.04 -1.78 34.64
C SER A 71 -33.02 -0.75 34.14
N TYR A 72 -33.02 -0.43 32.84
CA TYR A 72 -32.19 0.62 32.24
C TYR A 72 -32.25 1.96 32.99
N ILE A 73 -33.46 2.38 33.40
CA ILE A 73 -33.69 3.65 34.09
C ILE A 73 -33.28 3.51 35.56
N GLN A 74 -33.75 2.45 36.23
CA GLN A 74 -33.46 2.22 37.65
C GLN A 74 -31.97 2.07 37.94
N MET A 75 -31.21 1.45 37.03
CA MET A 75 -29.76 1.28 37.16
C MET A 75 -28.96 2.49 36.63
N ASN A 76 -29.64 3.55 36.18
CA ASN A 76 -29.06 4.74 35.59
C ASN A 76 -28.01 4.41 34.50
N TYR A 77 -28.34 3.46 33.63
CA TYR A 77 -27.39 2.86 32.71
C TYR A 77 -26.81 3.89 31.72
N TYR A 78 -27.61 4.89 31.32
CA TYR A 78 -27.14 6.02 30.51
C TYR A 78 -25.94 6.74 31.14
N SER A 79 -26.00 7.06 32.43
CA SER A 79 -24.91 7.76 33.12
C SER A 79 -23.65 6.90 33.19
N GLN A 80 -23.80 5.57 33.31
CA GLN A 80 -22.66 4.66 33.28
C GLN A 80 -21.97 4.66 31.90
N ILE A 81 -22.73 4.65 30.81
CA ILE A 81 -22.18 4.78 29.45
C ILE A 81 -21.51 6.15 29.28
N GLN A 82 -22.13 7.23 29.78
CA GLN A 82 -21.57 8.58 29.74
C GLN A 82 -20.20 8.65 30.41
N LEU A 83 -20.07 8.13 31.63
CA LEU A 83 -18.79 8.11 32.34
C LEU A 83 -17.70 7.38 31.56
N LYS A 84 -18.04 6.23 30.95
CA LYS A 84 -17.10 5.49 30.10
C LYS A 84 -16.73 6.25 28.83
N TYR A 85 -17.66 7.01 28.26
CA TYR A 85 -17.40 7.82 27.06
C TYR A 85 -16.38 8.92 27.37
N GLU A 86 -16.60 9.65 28.47
CA GLU A 86 -15.67 10.69 28.92
C GLU A 86 -14.30 10.11 29.27
N GLU A 87 -14.26 8.94 29.93
CA GLU A 87 -13.01 8.22 30.22
C GLU A 87 -12.26 7.88 28.92
N ALA A 88 -12.98 7.33 27.93
CA ALA A 88 -12.39 6.93 26.65
C ALA A 88 -11.89 8.13 25.85
N LYS A 89 -12.70 9.20 25.79
CA LYS A 89 -12.36 10.44 25.09
C LYS A 89 -11.10 11.07 25.68
N LYS A 90 -11.06 11.21 27.00
CA LYS A 90 -9.90 11.75 27.71
C LYS A 90 -8.66 10.90 27.47
N TYR A 91 -8.76 9.57 27.61
CA TYR A 91 -7.64 8.67 27.38
C TYR A 91 -7.06 8.80 25.97
N LEU A 92 -7.91 8.88 24.93
CA LEU A 92 -7.47 9.01 23.55
C LEU A 92 -6.85 10.39 23.26
N GLN A 93 -7.39 11.47 23.84
CA GLN A 93 -6.84 12.82 23.68
C GLN A 93 -5.48 13.00 24.35
N ASP A 94 -5.29 12.38 25.53
CA ASP A 94 -4.06 12.45 26.31
C ASP A 94 -2.99 11.44 25.82
N CYS A 95 -3.32 10.61 24.83
CA CYS A 95 -2.47 9.52 24.37
C CYS A 95 -1.22 10.05 23.63
N PRO A 96 0.00 9.66 24.02
CA PRO A 96 1.21 10.09 23.33
C PRO A 96 1.21 9.56 21.90
N LYS A 97 1.23 10.47 20.93
CA LYS A 97 1.26 10.16 19.51
C LYS A 97 2.62 9.57 19.14
N ALA A 98 2.65 8.39 18.54
CA ALA A 98 3.87 7.88 17.92
C ALA A 98 4.27 8.82 16.78
N THR A 99 5.45 9.44 16.88
CA THR A 99 6.03 10.20 15.77
C THR A 99 6.43 9.22 14.67
N THR A 100 5.63 9.15 13.62
CA THR A 100 6.02 8.50 12.38
C THR A 100 7.21 9.28 11.82
N LEU A 101 8.39 8.64 11.74
CA LEU A 101 9.48 9.15 10.92
C LEU A 101 9.04 9.01 9.46
N ILE A 102 8.44 10.08 8.93
CA ILE A 102 8.04 10.20 7.53
C ILE A 102 9.28 10.61 6.74
N THR A 103 9.75 9.74 5.86
CA THR A 103 10.44 10.18 4.64
C THR A 103 9.37 10.63 3.65
N ASN A 104 9.40 11.92 3.32
CA ASN A 104 8.50 12.59 2.38
C ASN A 104 8.48 11.88 1.02
N GLU A 105 7.30 11.75 0.39
CA GLU A 105 6.90 12.56 -0.76
C GLU A 105 5.49 12.23 -1.28
N ALA A 106 4.88 13.26 -1.90
CA ALA A 106 3.68 13.30 -2.74
C ALA A 106 2.32 13.51 -2.05
N SER A 107 1.97 14.79 -1.93
CA SER A 107 0.60 15.31 -2.04
C SER A 107 0.13 15.26 -3.51
N ASP A 108 -1.11 14.83 -3.76
CA ASP A 108 -2.18 15.76 -4.14
C ASP A 108 -3.54 15.05 -4.26
N GLU A 109 -4.55 15.86 -4.02
CA GLU A 109 -5.97 15.61 -3.78
C GLU A 109 -6.73 14.99 -4.96
N ASP A 110 -7.70 14.11 -4.66
CA ASP A 110 -9.06 14.34 -5.13
C ASP A 110 -10.08 13.73 -4.17
N ALA A 111 -11.08 14.53 -3.81
CA ALA A 111 -12.11 14.23 -2.84
C ALA A 111 -13.37 13.76 -3.56
N ASN A 112 -13.96 12.63 -3.15
CA ASN A 112 -15.42 12.51 -3.23
C ASN A 112 -16.03 11.57 -2.16
N GLN A 113 -16.91 12.24 -1.40
CA GLN A 113 -17.92 11.90 -0.38
C GLN A 113 -18.25 10.45 0.05
N PRO A 114 -18.72 10.31 1.32
CA PRO A 114 -18.95 9.03 1.98
C PRO A 114 -20.32 8.45 1.64
N HIS A 115 -20.33 7.24 1.07
CA HIS A 115 -21.55 6.44 1.00
C HIS A 115 -21.69 5.66 2.32
N VAL A 116 -22.69 6.04 3.11
CA VAL A 116 -23.13 5.31 4.31
C VAL A 116 -23.66 3.96 3.86
N ALA A 117 -22.85 2.91 3.97
CA ALA A 117 -23.29 1.53 3.87
C ALA A 117 -23.54 1.00 5.29
N THR A 118 -24.80 0.68 5.57
CA THR A 118 -25.21 -0.08 6.75
C THR A 118 -24.44 -1.39 6.79
N ALA A 119 -23.73 -1.67 7.89
CA ALA A 119 -22.98 -2.91 8.09
C ALA A 119 -23.92 -4.13 7.95
N ASP A 120 -23.74 -4.87 6.86
CA ASP A 120 -24.27 -6.21 6.68
C ASP A 120 -23.24 -7.17 7.29
N PRO A 121 -23.58 -7.93 8.35
CA PRO A 121 -22.66 -8.88 9.01
C PRO A 121 -22.02 -9.90 8.06
N ASN A 122 -22.59 -10.13 6.88
CA ASN A 122 -22.02 -11.02 5.86
C ASN A 122 -20.82 -10.41 5.12
N ASN A 123 -20.68 -9.08 5.09
CA ASN A 123 -19.59 -8.42 4.38
C ASN A 123 -18.30 -8.44 5.20
N ASP A 124 -18.38 -8.20 6.50
CA ASP A 124 -17.22 -8.14 7.40
C ASP A 124 -16.53 -9.52 7.50
N ASP A 125 -17.31 -10.60 7.61
CA ASP A 125 -16.79 -11.98 7.59
C ASP A 125 -16.12 -12.33 6.25
N MET A 126 -16.64 -11.82 5.14
CA MET A 126 -16.03 -12.01 3.80
C MET A 126 -14.72 -11.22 3.66
N GLN A 127 -14.65 -9.99 4.19
CA GLN A 127 -13.42 -9.20 4.19
C GLN A 127 -12.34 -9.82 5.06
N ILE A 128 -12.69 -10.29 6.26
CA ILE A 128 -11.76 -10.98 7.16
C ILE A 128 -11.25 -12.29 6.53
N LYS A 129 -12.13 -13.07 5.89
CA LYS A 129 -11.70 -14.26 5.11
C LYS A 129 -10.74 -13.90 3.99
N ARG A 130 -11.03 -12.84 3.23
CA ARG A 130 -10.14 -12.33 2.17
C ARG A 130 -8.80 -11.91 2.76
N GLN A 131 -8.80 -11.26 3.91
CA GLN A 131 -7.59 -10.81 4.57
C GLN A 131 -6.73 -11.97 5.07
N ARG A 132 -7.33 -13.00 5.65
CA ARG A 132 -6.64 -14.24 6.02
C ARG A 132 -6.01 -14.93 4.81
N HIS A 133 -6.70 -14.94 3.68
CA HIS A 133 -6.13 -15.47 2.44
C HIS A 133 -4.89 -14.68 2.00
N ARG A 134 -4.94 -13.35 2.00
CA ARG A 134 -3.78 -12.50 1.68
C ARG A 134 -2.60 -12.75 2.63
N MET A 135 -2.87 -12.96 3.92
CA MET A 135 -1.87 -13.29 4.92
C MET A 135 -1.23 -14.67 4.66
N GLN A 136 -2.01 -15.67 4.24
CA GLN A 136 -1.49 -16.97 3.82
C GLN A 136 -0.59 -16.86 2.58
N GLU A 137 -0.92 -16.00 1.62
CA GLU A 137 -0.06 -15.74 0.46
C GLU A 137 1.28 -15.11 0.87
N LEU A 138 1.28 -14.20 1.86
CA LEU A 138 2.53 -13.64 2.39
C LEU A 138 3.38 -14.71 3.06
N ASP A 139 2.78 -15.58 3.88
CA ASP A 139 3.48 -16.70 4.52
C ASP A 139 4.13 -17.62 3.48
N GLN A 140 3.44 -17.94 2.38
CA GLN A 140 4.03 -18.71 1.26
C GLN A 140 5.21 -17.98 0.60
N ILE A 141 5.14 -16.65 0.46
CA ILE A 141 6.26 -15.85 -0.07
C ILE A 141 7.44 -15.89 0.92
N VAL A 142 7.19 -15.79 2.23
CA VAL A 142 8.23 -15.88 3.26
C VAL A 142 8.90 -17.26 3.22
N GLN A 143 8.13 -18.35 3.14
CA GLN A 143 8.70 -19.70 3.01
C GLN A 143 9.58 -19.85 1.75
N LEU A 144 9.16 -19.25 0.63
CA LEU A 144 9.97 -19.21 -0.59
C LEU A 144 11.26 -18.41 -0.39
N ILE A 145 11.18 -17.26 0.28
CA ILE A 145 12.34 -16.42 0.61
C ILE A 145 13.31 -17.21 1.50
N ASP A 146 12.83 -17.80 2.59
CA ASP A 146 13.66 -18.59 3.51
C ASP A 146 14.40 -19.71 2.77
N LYS A 147 13.70 -20.42 1.87
CA LYS A 147 14.33 -21.43 1.01
C LYS A 147 15.41 -20.83 0.09
N GLU A 148 15.13 -19.72 -0.58
CA GLU A 148 16.07 -19.10 -1.50
C GLU A 148 17.24 -18.37 -0.82
N LEU A 149 17.10 -18.01 0.46
CA LEU A 149 18.17 -17.45 1.29
C LEU A 149 19.25 -18.49 1.66
N LEU A 150 18.88 -19.78 1.68
CA LEU A 150 19.81 -20.91 1.87
C LEU A 150 20.66 -21.18 0.62
N GLU A 151 20.19 -20.74 -0.54
CA GLU A 151 20.87 -20.91 -1.82
C GLU A 151 21.60 -19.61 -2.22
N THR A 152 22.64 -19.71 -3.04
CA THR A 152 23.27 -18.53 -3.65
C THR A 152 22.46 -18.12 -4.88
N LYS A 153 21.74 -17.01 -4.80
CA LYS A 153 21.00 -16.43 -5.93
C LYS A 153 21.63 -15.12 -6.41
N PRO A 154 21.43 -14.73 -7.67
CA PRO A 154 21.87 -13.43 -8.15
C PRO A 154 21.12 -12.31 -7.42
N ARG A 155 21.79 -11.19 -7.15
CA ARG A 155 21.22 -9.99 -6.48
C ARG A 155 19.81 -9.64 -6.98
N LYS A 156 19.62 -9.62 -8.30
CA LYS A 156 18.33 -9.26 -8.91
C LYS A 156 17.17 -10.15 -8.46
N ARG A 157 17.45 -11.41 -8.11
CA ARG A 157 16.44 -12.33 -7.57
C ARG A 157 15.96 -11.86 -6.19
N TYR A 158 16.88 -11.47 -5.31
CA TYR A 158 16.53 -10.95 -3.99
C TYR A 158 15.78 -9.62 -4.09
N GLU A 159 16.14 -8.73 -5.03
CA GLU A 159 15.39 -7.49 -5.30
C GLU A 159 13.94 -7.78 -5.74
N LEU A 160 13.73 -8.75 -6.64
CA LEU A 160 12.39 -9.12 -7.09
C LEU A 160 11.55 -9.76 -5.97
N LEU A 161 12.19 -10.54 -5.08
CA LEU A 161 11.51 -11.09 -3.90
C LEU A 161 11.13 -9.98 -2.91
N LEU A 162 11.99 -8.98 -2.74
CA LEU A 162 11.74 -7.82 -1.90
C LEU A 162 10.56 -6.99 -2.43
N GLU A 163 10.53 -6.72 -3.73
CA GLU A 163 9.41 -6.02 -4.38
C GLU A 163 8.10 -6.80 -4.20
N ARG A 164 8.13 -8.12 -4.45
CA ARG A 164 6.96 -8.98 -4.32
C ARG A 164 6.39 -9.02 -2.90
N ILE A 165 7.24 -9.23 -1.89
CA ILE A 165 6.78 -9.30 -0.50
C ILE A 165 6.30 -7.92 0.00
N SER A 166 6.94 -6.83 -0.44
CA SER A 166 6.51 -5.47 -0.11
C SER A 166 5.14 -5.15 -0.70
N TYR A 167 4.89 -5.51 -1.96
CA TYR A 167 3.58 -5.35 -2.57
C TYR A 167 2.49 -6.14 -1.81
N GLN A 168 2.79 -7.40 -1.46
CA GLN A 168 1.83 -8.22 -0.72
C GLN A 168 1.53 -7.62 0.66
N TRP A 169 2.55 -7.12 1.35
CA TRP A 169 2.38 -6.46 2.64
C TRP A 169 1.52 -5.19 2.53
N SER A 170 1.79 -4.31 1.55
CA SER A 170 0.96 -3.12 1.31
C SER A 170 -0.51 -3.47 1.05
N SER A 171 -0.77 -4.53 0.29
CA SER A 171 -2.12 -5.04 0.05
C SER A 171 -2.81 -5.54 1.33
N ILE A 172 -2.08 -6.22 2.21
CA ILE A 172 -2.58 -6.64 3.53
C ILE A 172 -2.85 -5.43 4.41
N GLN A 173 -1.95 -4.44 4.47
CA GLN A 173 -2.15 -3.24 5.26
C GLN A 173 -3.39 -2.45 4.82
N ALA A 174 -3.57 -2.23 3.51
CA ALA A 174 -4.71 -1.49 2.99
C ALA A 174 -6.05 -2.13 3.36
N LEU A 175 -6.18 -3.45 3.22
CA LEU A 175 -7.41 -4.15 3.61
C LEU A 175 -7.56 -4.26 5.14
N HIS A 176 -6.46 -4.32 5.89
CA HIS A 176 -6.51 -4.23 7.35
C HIS A 176 -7.09 -2.89 7.80
N GLU A 177 -6.66 -1.79 7.18
CA GLU A 177 -7.19 -0.45 7.45
C GLU A 177 -8.67 -0.36 7.09
N GLU A 178 -9.08 -0.88 5.93
CA GLU A 178 -10.49 -0.95 5.53
C GLU A 178 -11.33 -1.73 6.55
N ILE A 179 -10.88 -2.91 6.96
CA ILE A 179 -11.52 -3.74 8.00
C ILE A 179 -11.59 -2.96 9.33
N MET A 180 -10.52 -2.28 9.73
CA MET A 180 -10.47 -1.50 10.96
C MET A 180 -11.41 -0.27 10.94
N ILE A 181 -11.70 0.26 9.76
CA ILE A 181 -12.64 1.37 9.55
C ILE A 181 -14.09 0.88 9.60
N HIS A 182 -14.39 -0.27 9.01
CA HIS A 182 -15.76 -0.76 8.84
C HIS A 182 -16.24 -1.70 9.97
N GLU A 183 -15.33 -2.45 10.60
CA GLU A 183 -15.67 -3.31 11.73
C GLU A 183 -15.92 -2.48 12.99
N THR A 184 -17.16 -2.53 13.48
CA THR A 184 -17.60 -1.77 14.67
C THR A 184 -17.74 -2.66 15.90
N SER A 185 -17.91 -3.97 15.73
CA SER A 185 -18.15 -4.92 16.81
C SER A 185 -16.85 -5.51 17.38
N PHE A 186 -15.80 -5.63 16.56
CA PHE A 186 -14.52 -6.26 16.89
C PHE A 186 -14.67 -7.65 17.54
N GLN A 187 -15.74 -8.38 17.21
CA GLN A 187 -16.02 -9.69 17.80
C GLN A 187 -15.25 -10.83 17.14
N SER A 188 -14.68 -10.60 15.96
CA SER A 188 -13.85 -11.60 15.28
C SER A 188 -12.54 -11.86 16.02
N ASP A 189 -12.21 -13.15 16.10
CA ASP A 189 -10.92 -13.70 16.50
C ASP A 189 -9.70 -13.07 15.77
N TYR A 190 -9.89 -12.58 14.54
CA TYR A 190 -8.89 -11.82 13.77
C TYR A 190 -8.24 -10.68 14.57
N PHE A 191 -9.01 -10.01 15.43
CA PHE A 191 -8.52 -8.89 16.25
C PHE A 191 -7.89 -9.32 17.57
N GLY A 192 -8.10 -10.58 17.99
CA GLY A 192 -7.61 -11.11 19.26
C GLY A 192 -6.33 -11.93 19.16
N ASP A 193 -6.09 -12.62 18.05
CA ASP A 193 -5.08 -13.67 17.95
C ASP A 193 -3.67 -13.20 17.50
N ASP A 194 -3.46 -11.87 17.50
CA ASP A 194 -2.25 -11.20 17.00
C ASP A 194 -1.85 -11.67 15.59
N GLU A 195 -2.78 -12.22 14.80
CA GLU A 195 -2.47 -12.83 13.49
C GLU A 195 -1.83 -11.79 12.54
N TYR A 196 -2.39 -10.59 12.49
CA TYR A 196 -1.85 -9.47 11.71
C TYR A 196 -0.47 -9.02 12.22
N GLN A 197 -0.24 -9.02 13.53
CA GLN A 197 1.06 -8.63 14.07
C GLN A 197 2.13 -9.68 13.74
N LYS A 198 1.81 -10.96 13.87
CA LYS A 198 2.71 -12.07 13.53
C LYS A 198 3.12 -12.01 12.06
N ILE A 199 2.17 -11.77 11.15
CA ILE A 199 2.47 -11.70 9.71
C ILE A 199 3.33 -10.46 9.38
N GLY A 200 3.14 -9.35 10.09
CA GLY A 200 4.00 -8.16 9.99
C GLY A 200 5.43 -8.41 10.46
N GLN A 201 5.61 -9.14 11.56
CA GLN A 201 6.95 -9.52 12.04
C GLN A 201 7.67 -10.43 11.04
N GLN A 202 6.95 -11.39 10.43
CA GLN A 202 7.53 -12.22 9.37
C GLN A 202 7.97 -11.40 8.17
N PHE A 203 7.16 -10.42 7.74
CA PHE A 203 7.50 -9.48 6.69
C PHE A 203 8.78 -8.69 7.01
N GLU A 204 8.86 -8.07 8.19
CA GLU A 204 10.04 -7.28 8.60
C GLU A 204 11.33 -8.12 8.63
N ASN A 205 11.23 -9.35 9.15
CA ASN A 205 12.35 -10.29 9.16
C ASN A 205 12.80 -10.66 7.74
N ALA A 206 11.85 -10.96 6.86
CA ALA A 206 12.13 -11.30 5.47
C ALA A 206 12.77 -10.14 4.70
N VAL A 207 12.27 -8.91 4.89
CA VAL A 207 12.86 -7.68 4.32
C VAL A 207 14.29 -7.49 4.82
N THR A 208 14.51 -7.60 6.13
CA THR A 208 15.84 -7.45 6.73
C THR A 208 16.83 -8.46 6.16
N ASN A 209 16.42 -9.72 6.05
CA ASN A 209 17.24 -10.79 5.50
C ASN A 209 17.55 -10.57 4.01
N LEU A 210 16.55 -10.18 3.21
CA LEU A 210 16.74 -9.88 1.79
C LEU A 210 17.66 -8.69 1.56
N SER A 211 17.46 -7.58 2.29
CA SER A 211 18.33 -6.41 2.24
C SER A 211 19.78 -6.78 2.57
N SER A 212 20.00 -7.58 3.62
CA SER A 212 21.34 -8.05 3.98
C SER A 212 22.04 -8.84 2.85
N LYS A 213 21.30 -9.67 2.11
CA LYS A 213 21.83 -10.42 0.95
C LYS A 213 22.10 -9.52 -0.25
N ILE A 214 21.27 -8.51 -0.48
CA ILE A 214 21.46 -7.52 -1.54
C ILE A 214 22.73 -6.69 -1.27
N ASP A 215 22.95 -6.30 -0.01
CA ASP A 215 24.14 -5.55 0.41
C ASP A 215 25.41 -6.41 0.36
N ALA A 216 25.32 -7.67 0.81
CA ALA A 216 26.41 -8.63 0.68
C ALA A 216 26.79 -8.89 -0.80
N ALA A 217 25.80 -8.93 -1.70
CA ALA A 217 26.04 -9.06 -3.13
C ALA A 217 26.60 -7.78 -3.79
N SER A 218 26.52 -6.63 -3.10
CA SER A 218 27.15 -5.37 -3.52
C SER A 218 28.62 -5.26 -3.10
N SER A 219 29.03 -6.02 -2.08
CA SER A 219 30.31 -5.87 -1.38
C SER A 219 31.41 -6.83 -1.88
N ILE A 220 31.44 -7.14 -3.17
CA ILE A 220 32.53 -7.93 -3.76
C ILE A 220 33.67 -6.95 -4.14
N PRO A 221 34.87 -7.01 -3.52
CA PRO A 221 36.06 -6.42 -4.11
C PRO A 221 36.31 -7.11 -5.45
N ASP A 222 36.68 -6.35 -6.50
CA ASP A 222 36.90 -6.79 -7.89
C ASP A 222 37.97 -7.88 -8.13
N THR A 223 38.34 -8.65 -7.11
CA THR A 223 39.35 -9.70 -7.18
C THR A 223 38.71 -11.07 -6.95
N VAL A 224 38.85 -11.92 -7.96
CA VAL A 224 38.45 -13.34 -8.03
C VAL A 224 36.98 -13.61 -8.40
N LYS A 225 36.60 -13.23 -9.63
CA LYS A 225 35.65 -14.06 -10.40
C LYS A 225 36.47 -15.05 -11.26
N PRO A 226 36.34 -16.38 -11.08
CA PRO A 226 36.82 -17.30 -12.09
C PRO A 226 36.00 -17.05 -13.36
N ASN A 227 36.73 -16.84 -14.46
CA ASN A 227 36.21 -16.47 -15.77
C ASN A 227 35.07 -17.39 -16.25
N LEU A 228 33.87 -16.83 -16.35
CA LEU A 228 32.93 -17.13 -17.43
C LEU A 228 32.48 -15.77 -17.99
N LYS A 229 33.35 -15.16 -18.79
CA LYS A 229 33.02 -13.98 -19.58
C LYS A 229 32.07 -14.42 -20.69
N LEU A 230 30.77 -14.41 -20.41
CA LEU A 230 29.81 -14.15 -21.48
C LEU A 230 30.13 -12.75 -22.03
N PRO A 231 30.24 -12.55 -23.36
CA PRO A 231 30.55 -11.24 -23.92
C PRO A 231 29.52 -10.24 -23.38
N ALA A 232 30.02 -9.13 -22.81
CA ALA A 232 29.18 -8.06 -22.31
C ALA A 232 28.23 -7.63 -23.44
N ILE A 233 26.92 -7.66 -23.18
CA ILE A 233 25.92 -7.20 -24.15
C ILE A 233 26.15 -5.69 -24.33
N SER A 234 26.80 -5.32 -25.43
CA SER A 234 26.99 -3.93 -25.80
C SER A 234 25.72 -3.41 -26.45
N ILE A 235 25.37 -2.17 -26.14
CA ILE A 235 24.31 -1.47 -26.86
C ILE A 235 24.85 -1.24 -28.29
N PRO A 236 24.16 -1.74 -29.33
CA PRO A 236 24.59 -1.51 -30.70
C PRO A 236 24.52 -0.01 -31.02
N PHE A 237 25.43 0.48 -31.86
CA PHE A 237 25.30 1.84 -32.38
C PHE A 237 24.17 1.89 -33.40
N PHE A 238 23.34 2.92 -33.33
CA PHE A 238 22.31 3.19 -34.32
C PHE A 238 22.77 4.26 -35.30
N ASP A 239 22.90 3.90 -36.57
CA ASP A 239 23.39 4.75 -37.64
C ASP A 239 22.27 5.40 -38.48
N GLY A 240 21.02 5.01 -38.24
CA GLY A 240 19.85 5.46 -38.98
C GLY A 240 19.33 4.46 -40.01
N ASN A 241 19.90 3.25 -40.10
CA ASN A 241 19.32 2.19 -40.94
C ASN A 241 18.05 1.62 -40.30
N TYR A 242 16.92 1.69 -41.03
CA TYR A 242 15.63 1.14 -40.60
C TYR A 242 15.68 -0.35 -40.25
N GLU A 243 16.53 -1.14 -40.90
CA GLU A 243 16.69 -2.57 -40.60
C GLU A 243 17.35 -2.80 -39.23
N HIS A 244 18.20 -1.89 -38.78
CA HIS A 244 18.86 -1.95 -37.48
C HIS A 244 17.99 -1.38 -36.35
N TRP A 245 16.92 -0.65 -36.69
CA TRP A 245 16.04 -0.01 -35.71
C TRP A 245 15.39 -0.99 -34.72
N PRO A 246 14.76 -2.11 -35.13
CA PRO A 246 14.13 -3.05 -34.18
C PRO A 246 15.11 -3.60 -33.15
N THR A 247 16.33 -3.94 -33.58
CA THR A 247 17.40 -4.46 -32.71
C THR A 247 17.90 -3.40 -31.74
N PHE A 248 18.16 -2.18 -32.23
CA PHE A 248 18.56 -1.07 -31.38
C PHE A 248 17.46 -0.69 -30.39
N ASN A 249 16.23 -0.48 -30.86
CA ASN A 249 15.08 -0.11 -30.04
C ASN A 249 14.82 -1.14 -28.95
N GLY A 250 14.74 -2.44 -29.30
CA GLY A 250 14.52 -3.50 -28.31
C GLY A 250 15.63 -3.59 -27.26
N THR A 251 16.90 -3.45 -27.70
CA THR A 251 18.05 -3.51 -26.79
C THR A 251 18.13 -2.28 -25.89
N PHE A 252 17.98 -1.09 -26.45
CA PHE A 252 18.03 0.18 -25.72
C PHE A 252 16.84 0.32 -24.76
N LEU A 253 15.65 -0.12 -25.19
CA LEU A 253 14.45 -0.10 -24.36
C LEU A 253 14.64 -0.96 -23.11
N LYS A 254 15.12 -2.19 -23.28
CA LYS A 254 15.30 -3.14 -22.18
C LYS A 254 16.47 -2.80 -21.25
N LEU A 255 17.57 -2.26 -21.78
CA LEU A 255 18.79 -2.00 -20.99
C LEU A 255 18.81 -0.61 -20.36
N ILE A 256 18.24 0.40 -21.03
CA ILE A 256 18.37 1.81 -20.65
C ILE A 256 17.01 2.45 -20.36
N HIS A 257 16.04 2.37 -21.27
CA HIS A 257 14.75 3.06 -21.11
C HIS A 257 13.95 2.55 -19.90
N SER A 258 13.78 1.23 -19.76
CA SER A 258 13.07 0.58 -18.65
C SER A 258 13.86 0.48 -17.35
N ASN A 259 15.11 0.97 -17.32
CA ASN A 259 15.93 0.94 -16.11
C ASN A 259 15.50 2.06 -15.15
N ILE A 260 14.98 1.70 -13.97
CA ILE A 260 14.53 2.64 -12.93
C ILE A 260 15.70 3.28 -12.15
N PHE A 261 16.91 2.73 -12.26
CA PHE A 261 18.11 3.25 -11.59
C PHE A 261 18.86 4.31 -12.41
N LEU A 262 18.44 4.57 -13.65
CA LEU A 262 19.00 5.63 -14.48
C LEU A 262 18.04 6.82 -14.50
N SER A 263 18.55 8.01 -14.20
CA SER A 263 17.84 9.27 -14.42
C SER A 263 17.60 9.51 -15.92
N LYS A 264 16.60 10.33 -16.27
CA LYS A 264 16.34 10.65 -17.69
C LYS A 264 17.53 11.43 -18.30
N VAL A 265 18.25 12.24 -17.52
CA VAL A 265 19.54 12.83 -17.88
C VAL A 265 20.56 11.77 -18.33
N GLU A 266 20.78 10.73 -17.52
CA GLU A 266 21.73 9.65 -17.86
C GLU A 266 21.25 8.86 -19.08
N LYS A 267 19.96 8.58 -19.18
CA LYS A 267 19.37 7.93 -20.37
C LYS A 267 19.59 8.76 -21.63
N MET A 268 19.50 10.09 -21.56
CA MET A 268 19.78 11.00 -22.67
C MET A 268 21.26 11.02 -23.06
N GLN A 269 22.17 10.91 -22.09
CA GLN A 269 23.61 10.76 -22.36
C GLN A 269 23.92 9.43 -23.07
N TYR A 270 23.30 8.34 -22.63
CA TYR A 270 23.41 7.05 -23.30
C TYR A 270 22.82 7.09 -24.71
N LEU A 271 21.66 7.74 -24.88
CA LEU A 271 21.01 7.89 -26.18
C LEU A 271 21.93 8.63 -27.16
N LYS A 272 22.44 9.81 -26.79
CA LYS A 272 23.36 10.61 -27.63
C LYS A 272 24.68 9.91 -27.94
N SER A 273 25.20 9.09 -27.03
CA SER A 273 26.47 8.36 -27.27
C SER A 273 26.31 7.14 -28.18
N HIS A 274 25.11 6.56 -28.28
CA HIS A 274 24.85 5.35 -29.06
C HIS A 274 24.12 5.60 -30.38
N VAL A 275 23.72 6.84 -30.67
CA VAL A 275 23.25 7.23 -32.00
C VAL A 275 24.33 7.92 -32.81
N ARG A 276 24.39 7.64 -34.11
CA ARG A 276 25.33 8.21 -35.07
C ARG A 276 24.58 8.63 -36.33
N GLY A 277 25.21 9.42 -37.19
CA GLY A 277 24.62 9.79 -38.49
C GLY A 277 23.38 10.68 -38.38
N GLU A 278 22.34 10.37 -39.17
CA GLU A 278 21.07 11.13 -39.22
C GLU A 278 20.35 11.16 -37.86
N PRO A 279 20.17 10.03 -37.13
CA PRO A 279 19.57 10.04 -35.79
C PRO A 279 20.25 11.01 -34.82
N ASN A 280 21.58 11.07 -34.81
CA ASN A 280 22.31 11.99 -33.95
C ASN A 280 22.00 13.45 -34.33
N ARG A 281 21.98 13.77 -35.62
CA ARG A 281 21.65 15.14 -36.09
C ARG A 281 20.23 15.55 -35.70
N MET A 282 19.29 14.62 -35.60
CA MET A 282 17.92 14.90 -35.16
C MET A 282 17.85 15.29 -33.69
N ILE A 283 18.68 14.70 -32.82
CA ILE A 283 18.62 14.96 -31.37
C ILE A 283 19.77 15.81 -30.84
N GLN A 284 20.77 16.15 -31.67
CA GLN A 284 21.97 16.87 -31.23
C GLN A 284 21.65 18.22 -30.59
N HIS A 285 20.63 18.91 -31.10
CA HIS A 285 20.21 20.24 -30.65
C HIS A 285 19.44 20.22 -29.32
N LEU A 286 18.98 19.04 -28.89
CA LEU A 286 18.30 18.87 -27.61
C LEU A 286 19.34 18.81 -26.48
N GLN A 287 19.17 19.66 -25.47
CA GLN A 287 20.05 19.65 -24.30
C GLN A 287 19.85 18.37 -23.47
N ILE A 288 20.89 17.95 -22.76
CA ILE A 288 20.84 16.78 -21.88
C ILE A 288 20.05 17.17 -20.62
N THR A 289 18.73 17.01 -20.67
CA THR A 289 17.79 17.30 -19.57
C THR A 289 16.69 16.25 -19.54
N ASP A 290 16.03 16.11 -18.39
CA ASP A 290 14.97 15.11 -18.20
C ASP A 290 13.80 15.28 -19.16
N VAL A 291 13.37 16.52 -19.40
CA VAL A 291 12.25 16.86 -20.30
C VAL A 291 12.57 16.54 -21.75
N ASN A 292 13.84 16.73 -22.15
CA ASN A 292 14.26 16.53 -23.54
C ASN A 292 14.51 15.06 -23.88
N TYR A 293 14.69 14.18 -22.89
CA TYR A 293 14.86 12.75 -23.11
C TYR A 293 13.62 12.13 -23.77
N ASP A 294 12.44 12.37 -23.20
CA ASP A 294 11.19 11.81 -23.69
C ASP A 294 10.92 12.31 -25.12
N ALA A 295 11.15 13.60 -25.37
CA ALA A 295 11.04 14.20 -26.70
C ALA A 295 12.03 13.60 -27.71
N ALA A 296 13.29 13.38 -27.31
CA ALA A 296 14.32 12.78 -28.17
C ALA A 296 13.99 11.31 -28.51
N TRP A 297 13.54 10.54 -27.52
CA TRP A 297 13.18 9.14 -27.67
C TRP A 297 11.97 8.97 -28.60
N GLU A 298 10.90 9.74 -28.37
CA GLU A 298 9.71 9.72 -29.22
C GLU A 298 10.00 10.21 -30.64
N LEU A 299 10.90 11.19 -30.82
CA LEU A 299 11.30 11.65 -32.14
C LEU A 299 11.98 10.55 -32.97
N LEU A 300 12.89 9.80 -32.36
CA LEU A 300 13.56 8.67 -33.01
C LEU A 300 12.58 7.53 -33.29
N LYS A 301 11.74 7.20 -32.31
CA LYS A 301 10.71 6.17 -32.44
C LYS A 301 9.74 6.49 -33.57
N LYS A 302 9.19 7.69 -33.61
CA LYS A 302 8.30 8.15 -34.68
C LYS A 302 8.96 8.11 -36.07
N ARG A 303 10.25 8.43 -36.17
CA ARG A 303 10.98 8.43 -37.45
C ARG A 303 11.24 7.01 -37.96
N TYR A 304 11.65 6.09 -37.09
CA TYR A 304 12.20 4.79 -37.51
C TYR A 304 11.29 3.58 -37.24
N GLU A 305 10.26 3.71 -36.40
CA GLU A 305 9.27 2.65 -36.15
C GLU A 305 8.21 2.56 -37.27
N ASN A 306 8.01 3.64 -38.03
CA ASN A 306 6.99 3.75 -39.10
C ASN A 306 7.40 3.12 -40.45
N SER A 307 8.43 2.28 -40.50
CA SER A 307 8.92 1.65 -41.76
C SER A 307 8.07 0.48 -42.27
N GLY A 308 6.80 0.39 -41.88
CA GLY A 308 5.84 -0.51 -42.52
C GLY A 308 5.23 0.03 -43.83
N TYR A 309 5.42 1.32 -44.17
CA TYR A 309 4.66 1.96 -45.26
C TYR A 309 5.44 2.78 -46.29
N THR A 310 6.79 2.75 -46.32
CA THR A 310 7.54 3.42 -47.39
C THR A 310 8.67 2.57 -47.97
N SER A 311 8.41 1.29 -48.21
CA SER A 311 9.15 0.52 -49.22
C SER A 311 8.40 0.65 -50.54
N ASN A 312 8.65 1.75 -51.29
CA ASN A 312 8.63 1.85 -52.76
C ASN A 312 8.28 3.28 -53.19
N THR A 313 9.28 4.06 -53.60
CA THR A 313 9.31 4.89 -54.83
C THR A 313 10.51 5.85 -54.78
N ARG A 314 11.66 5.37 -55.25
CA ARG A 314 12.65 6.21 -55.94
C ARG A 314 13.56 5.33 -56.79
N GLY A 315 12.93 4.65 -57.74
CA GLY A 315 13.59 4.18 -58.95
C GLY A 315 13.77 5.37 -59.90
N VAL A 316 15.03 5.77 -60.06
CA VAL A 316 15.66 6.33 -61.25
C VAL A 316 14.71 6.67 -62.42
N HIS A 317 14.57 7.95 -62.75
CA HIS A 317 14.40 8.40 -64.13
C HIS A 317 15.39 9.55 -64.34
N ASN A 318 16.41 9.25 -65.15
CA ASN A 318 17.11 10.22 -65.98
C ASN A 318 16.22 10.57 -67.18
#